data_AF-I0HP32-F1
#
_entry.id   AF-I0HP32-F1
#
_cell.length_a   1.000
_cell.length_b   1.000
_cell.length_c   1.000
_cell.angle_alpha   90.00
_cell.angle_beta   90.00
_cell.angle_gamma   90.00
#
_symmetry.space_group_name_H-M   'P 1'
#
loop_
_entity.id
_entity.type
_entity.pdbx_description
1 polymer ?
#
loop_
_entity_poly.entity_id
_entity_poly.type
_entity_poly.pdbx_seq_one_letter_code
_entity_poly.pdbx_strand_id
1 'polypeptide(L)'
;MSDVTALAVLPAPARPAFTLADLRGLVQLGIDAGVGIAGIAEQLHGTILAGRAPLGVPHEGGTRGLTGFVYGRVRGGIRLAGRGVDGLLKRLETEPPAASAASREAVLAAVNGLWGDHLAASGNPLAITMSLRFAGRRLGLGREALAAAFPDAGTRAVVLVHGLCMNDLQWQRQGYHHGQLLAQALDCPVLAVHYNSGLHVSHNGAHLADLLERLARDWPRPGLRLSLVGHSMGGLVARSAIAHAERHHQAWRERLQALVCLGTPHQGALLERAGQLVDAALGASPYLAPFARLLGVRSAGINDLRWGHVRDEDWCGHGAGGPARDHRVPTPLPDGVPVYLVAATTVAEPRGLRHAVLGDGLVTVASAWGEHRDPALALAVPASRKRLVTQAGHWDLLSRAEVAEALCGWLA
;
A
#
# COMPACT_ATOMS: atom_id res chain seq x y z
N MET A 1 20.87 -55.00 -4.10
CA MET A 1 19.47 -54.85 -4.54
C MET A 1 18.79 -53.94 -3.54
N SER A 2 19.01 -52.65 -3.73
CA SER A 2 18.49 -51.56 -2.90
C SER A 2 17.53 -50.78 -3.78
N ASP A 3 16.30 -50.58 -3.30
CA ASP A 3 15.54 -49.33 -3.43
C ASP A 3 14.09 -49.59 -3.01
N VAL A 4 13.72 -49.10 -1.83
CA VAL A 4 12.31 -48.89 -1.46
C VAL A 4 12.10 -47.39 -1.36
N THR A 5 11.31 -46.94 -2.33
CA THR A 5 10.78 -45.62 -2.62
C THR A 5 10.25 -44.90 -1.38
N ALA A 6 10.95 -43.88 -0.91
CA ALA A 6 10.39 -42.86 -0.03
C ALA A 6 9.66 -41.83 -0.90
N LEU A 7 8.34 -42.00 -1.05
CA LEU A 7 7.47 -40.95 -1.59
C LEU A 7 7.47 -39.78 -0.61
N ALA A 8 8.10 -38.68 -1.02
CA ALA A 8 7.94 -37.39 -0.38
C ALA A 8 6.47 -36.96 -0.50
N VAL A 9 5.73 -37.08 0.60
CA VAL A 9 4.42 -36.44 0.75
C VAL A 9 4.68 -34.94 0.70
N LEU A 10 4.34 -34.31 -0.44
CA LEU A 10 4.30 -32.87 -0.54
C LEU A 10 3.37 -32.34 0.56
N PRO A 11 3.81 -31.39 1.42
CA PRO A 11 2.90 -30.78 2.38
C PRO A 11 1.74 -30.15 1.62
N ALA A 12 0.51 -30.52 1.97
CA ALA A 12 -0.68 -29.88 1.44
C ALA A 12 -0.56 -28.36 1.62
N PRO A 13 -0.95 -27.53 0.63
CA PRO A 13 -0.93 -26.09 0.80
C PRO A 13 -1.78 -25.75 2.02
N ALA A 14 -1.17 -25.12 3.02
CA ALA A 14 -1.87 -24.66 4.21
C ALA A 14 -2.99 -23.71 3.77
N ARG A 15 -4.24 -24.16 3.87
CA ARG A 15 -5.39 -23.30 3.59
C ARG A 15 -5.31 -22.12 4.56
N PRO A 16 -5.44 -20.86 4.09
CA PRO A 16 -5.48 -19.71 4.98
C PRO A 16 -6.63 -19.90 5.98
N ALA A 17 -6.35 -19.76 7.27
CA ALA A 17 -7.39 -19.81 8.28
C ALA A 17 -8.03 -18.44 8.38
N PHE A 18 -9.23 -18.32 7.82
CA PHE A 18 -10.04 -17.12 7.93
C PHE A 18 -10.85 -17.15 9.23
N THR A 19 -10.97 -15.98 9.86
CA THR A 19 -11.92 -15.74 10.94
C THR A 19 -13.33 -15.57 10.38
N LEU A 20 -14.33 -15.64 11.25
CA LEU A 20 -15.73 -15.38 10.86
C LEU A 20 -15.96 -13.92 10.47
N ALA A 21 -15.21 -12.98 11.06
CA ALA A 21 -15.16 -11.59 10.61
C ALA A 21 -14.62 -11.45 9.17
N ASP A 22 -13.64 -12.28 8.78
CA ASP A 22 -13.11 -12.25 7.40
C ASP A 22 -14.12 -12.78 6.40
N LEU A 23 -14.75 -13.92 6.71
CA LEU A 23 -15.79 -14.49 5.86
C LEU A 23 -16.94 -13.51 5.68
N ARG A 24 -17.34 -12.83 6.75
CA ARG A 24 -18.34 -11.78 6.70
C ARG A 24 -17.91 -10.64 5.78
N GLY A 25 -16.69 -10.15 5.93
CA GLY A 25 -16.17 -9.07 5.11
C GLY A 25 -16.02 -9.45 3.63
N LEU A 26 -15.64 -10.69 3.32
CA LEU A 26 -15.61 -11.24 1.97
C LEU A 26 -17.02 -11.33 1.36
N VAL A 27 -18.02 -11.74 2.15
CA VAL A 27 -19.43 -11.75 1.72
C VAL A 27 -19.91 -10.34 1.42
N GLN A 28 -19.63 -9.37 2.30
CA GLN A 28 -19.97 -7.96 2.05
C GLN A 28 -19.31 -7.43 0.77
N LEU A 29 -18.03 -7.74 0.55
CA LEU A 29 -17.32 -7.37 -0.68
C LEU A 29 -17.96 -8.02 -1.93
N GLY A 30 -18.32 -9.30 -1.85
CA GLY A 30 -19.02 -10.00 -2.94
C GLY A 30 -20.40 -9.42 -3.25
N ILE A 31 -21.12 -8.95 -2.23
CA ILE A 31 -22.42 -8.28 -2.36
C ILE A 31 -22.26 -6.92 -3.03
N ASP A 32 -21.27 -6.14 -2.61
CA ASP A 32 -20.96 -4.86 -3.24
C ASP A 32 -20.56 -5.05 -4.70
N ALA A 33 -19.77 -6.08 -5.01
CA ALA A 33 -19.45 -6.46 -6.38
C ALA A 33 -20.72 -6.84 -7.17
N GLY A 34 -21.63 -7.61 -6.59
CA GLY A 34 -22.92 -7.95 -7.21
C GLY A 34 -23.81 -6.74 -7.46
N VAL A 35 -23.86 -5.79 -6.52
CA VAL A 35 -24.55 -4.50 -6.68
C VAL A 35 -23.91 -3.67 -7.80
N GLY A 36 -22.57 -3.66 -7.88
CA GLY A 36 -21.80 -3.00 -8.93
C GLY A 36 -22.10 -3.57 -10.31
N ILE A 37 -22.08 -4.90 -10.45
CA ILE A 37 -22.43 -5.61 -11.70
C ILE A 37 -23.88 -5.28 -12.11
N ALA A 38 -24.82 -5.29 -11.17
CA ALA A 38 -26.21 -4.91 -11.46
C ALA A 38 -26.33 -3.45 -11.93
N GLY A 39 -25.52 -2.53 -11.37
CA GLY A 39 -25.43 -1.15 -11.82
C GLY A 39 -24.85 -1.01 -13.24
N ILE A 40 -23.85 -1.82 -13.58
CA ILE A 40 -23.27 -1.87 -14.93
C ILE A 40 -24.27 -2.38 -15.95
N ALA A 41 -24.99 -3.45 -15.63
CA ALA A 41 -26.05 -3.98 -16.49
C ALA A 41 -27.18 -2.95 -16.68
N GLU A 42 -27.54 -2.20 -15.64
CA GLU A 42 -28.50 -1.11 -15.74
C GLU A 42 -28.01 0.02 -16.67
N GLN A 43 -26.75 0.43 -16.56
CA GLN A 43 -26.15 1.46 -17.41
C GLN A 43 -26.06 1.02 -18.88
N LEU A 44 -25.72 -0.25 -19.12
CA LEU A 44 -25.72 -0.84 -20.45
C LEU A 44 -27.13 -0.84 -21.05
N HIS A 45 -28.13 -1.29 -20.28
CA HIS A 45 -29.53 -1.24 -20.71
C HIS A 45 -30.02 0.19 -20.95
N GLY A 46 -29.64 1.15 -20.11
CA GLY A 46 -29.94 2.57 -20.33
C GLY A 46 -29.32 3.11 -21.63
N THR A 47 -28.09 2.69 -21.95
CA THR A 47 -27.40 3.09 -23.19
C THR A 47 -28.07 2.47 -24.44
N ILE A 48 -28.49 1.20 -24.36
CA ILE A 48 -29.26 0.53 -25.42
C ILE A 48 -30.62 1.20 -25.63
N LEU A 49 -31.37 1.44 -24.56
CA LEU A 49 -32.70 2.06 -24.60
C LEU A 49 -32.65 3.51 -25.08
N ALA A 50 -31.55 4.22 -24.85
CA ALA A 50 -31.33 5.58 -25.33
C ALA A 50 -30.87 5.64 -26.80
N GLY A 51 -30.66 4.50 -27.47
CA GLY A 51 -30.32 4.43 -28.90
C GLY A 51 -29.01 5.14 -29.27
N ARG A 52 -28.02 5.20 -28.37
CA ARG A 52 -26.80 5.98 -28.60
C ARG A 52 -25.87 5.31 -29.62
N ALA A 53 -25.23 6.13 -30.46
CA ALA A 53 -24.26 5.66 -31.44
C ALA A 53 -23.04 5.00 -30.76
N PRO A 54 -22.33 4.07 -31.46
CA PRO A 54 -21.17 3.36 -30.92
C PRO A 54 -19.97 4.24 -30.53
N LEU A 55 -19.96 5.50 -30.98
CA LEU A 55 -19.02 6.55 -30.61
C LEU A 55 -19.82 7.72 -30.02
N GLY A 56 -19.57 8.08 -28.76
CA GLY A 56 -20.29 9.18 -28.11
C GLY A 56 -20.20 9.19 -26.59
N VAL A 57 -20.94 10.10 -25.95
CA VAL A 57 -20.99 10.23 -24.48
C VAL A 57 -21.90 9.13 -23.91
N PRO A 58 -21.49 8.37 -22.88
CA PRO A 58 -22.33 7.35 -22.25
C PRO A 58 -23.53 7.94 -21.48
N HIS A 59 -24.54 7.12 -21.19
CA HIS A 59 -25.68 7.55 -20.39
C HIS A 59 -25.27 7.70 -18.91
N GLU A 60 -25.23 8.93 -18.41
CA GLU A 60 -24.96 9.21 -16.99
C GLU A 60 -26.28 9.26 -16.21
N GLY A 61 -26.70 8.11 -15.71
CA GLY A 61 -27.91 7.97 -14.89
C GLY A 61 -28.39 6.54 -14.77
N GLY A 62 -29.17 6.25 -13.72
CA GLY A 62 -29.96 5.01 -13.64
C GLY A 62 -31.09 5.03 -14.67
N THR A 63 -31.54 3.84 -15.09
CA THR A 63 -32.70 3.74 -15.98
C THR A 63 -33.95 4.27 -15.28
N ARG A 64 -34.80 5.04 -15.97
CA ARG A 64 -36.10 5.49 -15.44
C ARG A 64 -37.19 4.47 -15.75
N GLY A 65 -38.26 4.44 -14.96
CA GLY A 65 -39.42 3.56 -15.19
C GLY A 65 -39.23 2.13 -14.68
N LEU A 66 -39.82 1.15 -15.38
CA LEU A 66 -39.86 -0.25 -14.97
C LEU A 66 -38.46 -0.88 -14.81
N THR A 67 -37.53 -0.53 -15.70
CA THR A 67 -36.14 -1.01 -15.65
C THR A 67 -35.43 -0.54 -14.38
N GLY A 68 -35.58 0.74 -14.02
CA GLY A 68 -35.02 1.30 -12.79
C GLY A 68 -35.64 0.71 -11.52
N PHE A 69 -36.94 0.42 -11.57
CA PHE A 69 -37.64 -0.29 -10.50
C PHE A 69 -37.12 -1.73 -10.32
N VAL A 70 -36.94 -2.49 -11.42
CA VAL A 70 -36.41 -3.86 -11.38
C VAL A 70 -34.98 -3.88 -10.85
N TYR A 71 -34.08 -3.03 -11.35
CA TYR A 71 -32.71 -2.95 -10.84
C TYR A 71 -32.64 -2.46 -9.39
N GLY A 72 -33.53 -1.54 -9.00
CA GLY A 72 -33.71 -1.14 -7.61
C GLY A 72 -34.10 -2.32 -6.70
N ARG A 73 -35.00 -3.20 -7.15
CA ARG A 73 -35.41 -4.42 -6.42
C ARG A 73 -34.31 -5.46 -6.36
N VAL A 74 -33.57 -5.67 -7.44
CA VAL A 74 -32.40 -6.58 -7.48
C VAL A 74 -31.33 -6.13 -6.50
N ARG A 75 -30.94 -4.84 -6.53
CA ARG A 75 -29.98 -4.28 -5.56
C ARG A 75 -30.50 -4.34 -4.13
N GLY A 76 -31.78 -4.02 -3.92
CA GLY A 76 -32.42 -4.11 -2.60
C GLY A 76 -32.38 -5.52 -2.04
N GLY A 77 -32.70 -6.53 -2.86
CA GLY A 77 -32.64 -7.95 -2.50
C GLY A 77 -31.23 -8.42 -2.15
N ILE A 78 -30.24 -8.07 -2.98
CA ILE A 78 -28.82 -8.39 -2.73
C ILE A 78 -28.34 -7.80 -1.39
N ARG A 79 -28.68 -6.53 -1.10
CA ARG A 79 -28.33 -5.87 0.17
C ARG A 79 -29.05 -6.48 1.39
N LEU A 80 -30.31 -6.89 1.25
CA LEU A 80 -31.07 -7.54 2.32
C LEU A 80 -30.52 -8.93 2.65
N ALA A 81 -30.16 -9.72 1.63
CA ALA A 81 -29.50 -11.02 1.81
C ALA A 81 -28.18 -10.85 2.59
N GLY A 82 -27.40 -9.81 2.27
CA GLY A 82 -26.18 -9.47 3.01
C GLY A 82 -26.37 -9.20 4.48
N ARG A 83 -27.35 -8.38 4.82
CA ARG A 83 -27.67 -8.06 6.23
C ARG A 83 -28.11 -9.29 7.02
N GLY A 84 -28.77 -10.25 6.38
CA GLY A 84 -29.18 -11.52 6.99
C GLY A 84 -28.01 -12.43 7.33
N VAL A 85 -27.06 -12.60 6.40
CA VAL A 85 -25.84 -13.40 6.60
C VAL A 85 -24.92 -12.76 7.66
N ASP A 86 -24.82 -11.42 7.64
CA ASP A 86 -24.09 -10.62 8.63
C ASP A 86 -24.56 -10.86 10.08
N GLY A 87 -25.87 -11.00 10.29
CA GLY A 87 -26.44 -11.21 11.62
C GLY A 87 -26.14 -12.59 12.20
N LEU A 88 -25.99 -13.60 11.33
CA LEU A 88 -25.75 -14.99 11.73
C LEU A 88 -24.26 -15.24 12.05
N LEU A 89 -23.35 -14.68 11.24
CA LEU A 89 -21.90 -14.87 11.39
C LEU A 89 -21.32 -14.19 12.65
N LYS A 90 -21.94 -13.11 13.14
CA LYS A 90 -21.51 -12.41 14.37
C LYS A 90 -21.60 -13.25 15.66
N ARG A 91 -22.36 -14.35 15.66
CA ARG A 91 -22.63 -15.13 16.89
C ARG A 91 -21.61 -16.20 17.19
N LEU A 92 -20.60 -16.35 16.34
CA LEU A 92 -19.58 -17.38 16.42
C LEU A 92 -18.26 -16.69 16.10
N GLU A 93 -17.27 -16.69 17.00
CA GLU A 93 -15.91 -16.21 16.71
C GLU A 93 -14.90 -17.16 17.38
N THR A 94 -13.85 -17.52 16.64
CA THR A 94 -12.71 -18.30 17.11
C THR A 94 -11.43 -17.76 16.49
N GLU A 95 -10.33 -17.77 17.25
CA GLU A 95 -9.02 -17.31 16.75
C GLU A 95 -8.27 -18.42 15.99
N PRO A 96 -7.63 -18.10 14.85
CA PRO A 96 -6.84 -19.06 14.07
C PRO A 96 -5.41 -19.24 14.61
N PRO A 97 -4.74 -20.39 14.36
CA PRO A 97 -3.37 -20.65 14.80
C PRO A 97 -2.30 -19.78 14.09
N ALA A 98 -1.13 -19.60 14.72
CA ALA A 98 -0.10 -18.63 14.31
C ALA A 98 0.40 -18.74 12.86
N ALA A 99 0.69 -19.94 12.33
CA ALA A 99 1.14 -20.10 10.94
C ALA A 99 0.05 -19.73 9.92
N SER A 100 -1.21 -19.91 10.30
CA SER A 100 -2.36 -19.51 9.48
C SER A 100 -2.66 -18.01 9.54
N ALA A 101 -2.19 -17.33 10.60
CA ALA A 101 -2.30 -15.88 10.75
C ALA A 101 -1.44 -15.12 9.72
N ALA A 102 -0.21 -15.55 9.43
CA ALA A 102 0.64 -14.88 8.44
C ALA A 102 0.06 -14.96 7.02
N SER A 103 -0.44 -16.14 6.62
CA SER A 103 -1.12 -16.32 5.33
C SER A 103 -2.41 -15.50 5.24
N ARG A 104 -3.17 -15.43 6.34
CA ARG A 104 -4.38 -14.58 6.44
C ARG A 104 -4.03 -13.11 6.27
N GLU A 105 -3.02 -12.60 6.98
CA GLU A 105 -2.56 -11.22 6.89
C GLU A 105 -2.09 -10.87 5.47
N ALA A 106 -1.45 -11.81 4.77
CA ALA A 106 -1.05 -11.61 3.37
C ALA A 106 -2.27 -11.47 2.44
N VAL A 107 -3.31 -12.29 2.63
CA VAL A 107 -4.57 -12.17 1.87
C VAL A 107 -5.26 -10.85 2.18
N LEU A 108 -5.39 -10.47 3.45
CA LEU A 108 -6.03 -9.21 3.83
C LEU A 108 -5.28 -8.00 3.29
N ALA A 109 -3.95 -8.01 3.35
CA ALA A 109 -3.11 -6.98 2.76
C ALA A 109 -3.32 -6.86 1.25
N ALA A 110 -3.39 -7.98 0.53
CA ALA A 110 -3.66 -7.97 -0.90
C ALA A 110 -5.05 -7.42 -1.24
N VAL A 111 -6.09 -7.86 -0.51
CA VAL A 111 -7.46 -7.36 -0.69
C VAL A 111 -7.53 -5.85 -0.39
N ASN A 112 -6.90 -5.38 0.69
CA ASN A 112 -6.84 -3.96 1.02
C ASN A 112 -6.01 -3.17 0.00
N GLY A 113 -4.91 -3.71 -0.52
CA GLY A 113 -4.15 -3.03 -1.56
C GLY A 113 -4.96 -2.84 -2.84
N LEU A 114 -5.86 -3.76 -3.19
CA LEU A 114 -6.70 -3.67 -4.39
C LEU A 114 -7.99 -2.86 -4.20
N TRP A 115 -8.64 -2.98 -3.03
CA TRP A 115 -9.99 -2.45 -2.77
C TRP A 115 -10.13 -1.69 -1.45
N GLY A 116 -9.02 -1.33 -0.83
CA GLY A 116 -9.01 -0.85 0.56
C GLY A 116 -9.73 0.47 0.80
N ASP A 117 -9.76 1.36 -0.19
CA ASP A 117 -10.57 2.58 -0.17
C ASP A 117 -12.07 2.28 -0.16
N HIS A 118 -12.52 1.34 -1.00
CA HIS A 118 -13.90 0.86 -0.98
C HIS A 118 -14.23 0.16 0.35
N LEU A 119 -13.34 -0.69 0.86
CA LEU A 119 -13.53 -1.37 2.14
C LEU A 119 -13.66 -0.37 3.29
N ALA A 120 -12.82 0.67 3.32
CA ALA A 120 -12.88 1.71 4.33
C ALA A 120 -14.16 2.54 4.22
N ALA A 121 -14.53 2.97 3.00
CA ALA A 121 -15.73 3.77 2.75
C ALA A 121 -17.04 3.02 3.07
N SER A 122 -17.07 1.71 2.85
CA SER A 122 -18.23 0.85 3.15
C SER A 122 -18.29 0.38 4.61
N GLY A 123 -17.27 0.65 5.43
CA GLY A 123 -17.18 0.16 6.81
C GLY A 123 -17.03 -1.36 6.89
N ASN A 124 -16.41 -1.97 5.88
CA ASN A 124 -16.21 -3.41 5.79
C ASN A 124 -15.20 -3.87 6.84
N PRO A 125 -15.44 -4.98 7.58
CA PRO A 125 -14.54 -5.46 8.63
C PRO A 125 -13.17 -5.94 8.12
N LEU A 126 -13.00 -6.16 6.81
CA LEU A 126 -11.67 -6.43 6.23
C LEU A 126 -10.80 -5.17 6.15
N ALA A 127 -11.37 -3.97 6.30
CA ALA A 127 -10.62 -2.73 6.19
C ALA A 127 -9.55 -2.67 7.28
N ILE A 128 -8.28 -2.69 6.85
CA ILE A 128 -7.15 -2.62 7.78
C ILE A 128 -7.12 -1.23 8.42
N THR A 129 -7.21 -1.19 9.75
CA THR A 129 -6.97 0.02 10.52
C THR A 129 -5.48 0.17 10.80
N MET A 130 -4.90 1.33 10.48
CA MET A 130 -3.48 1.57 10.67
C MET A 130 -3.06 1.38 12.15
N SER A 131 -1.97 0.66 12.37
CA SER A 131 -1.37 0.51 13.70
C SER A 131 0.13 0.29 13.63
N LEU A 132 0.82 0.61 14.72
CA LEU A 132 2.21 0.17 14.93
C LEU A 132 2.20 -1.25 15.50
N ARG A 133 3.12 -2.08 15.02
CA ARG A 133 3.32 -3.45 15.47
C ARG A 133 4.76 -3.67 15.92
N PHE A 134 4.92 -4.50 16.93
CA PHE A 134 6.20 -4.99 17.41
C PHE A 134 6.14 -6.52 17.47
N ALA A 135 7.13 -7.19 16.86
CA ALA A 135 7.16 -8.65 16.72
C ALA A 135 5.83 -9.24 16.18
N GLY A 136 5.27 -8.59 15.14
CA GLY A 136 4.02 -9.03 14.50
C GLY A 136 2.74 -8.82 15.31
N ARG A 137 2.79 -8.13 16.47
CA ARG A 137 1.63 -7.86 17.32
C ARG A 137 1.37 -6.36 17.42
N ARG A 138 0.09 -5.98 17.48
CA ARG A 138 -0.32 -4.58 17.66
C ARG A 138 0.25 -4.01 18.95
N LEU A 139 0.88 -2.86 18.85
CA LEU A 139 1.48 -2.13 19.96
C LEU A 139 0.48 -1.10 20.48
N GLY A 140 0.25 -1.11 21.80
CA GLY A 140 -0.46 -0.02 22.48
C GLY A 140 0.46 1.20 22.59
N LEU A 141 -0.02 2.39 22.19
CA LEU A 141 0.78 3.62 22.20
C LEU A 141 0.64 4.45 23.48
N GLY A 142 -0.01 3.92 24.52
CA GLY A 142 -0.01 4.56 25.83
C GLY A 142 1.31 4.33 26.55
N ARG A 143 1.70 5.28 27.42
CA ARG A 143 2.96 5.23 28.19
C ARG A 143 3.20 3.90 28.89
N GLU A 144 2.18 3.36 29.58
CA GLU A 144 2.27 2.07 30.29
C GLU A 144 2.49 0.90 29.33
N ALA A 145 1.75 0.87 28.22
CA ALA A 145 1.88 -0.18 27.20
C ALA A 145 3.26 -0.16 26.52
N LEU A 146 3.78 1.04 26.24
CA LEU A 146 5.11 1.22 25.67
C LEU A 146 6.21 0.84 26.68
N ALA A 147 6.06 1.19 27.96
CA ALA A 147 7.00 0.79 29.00
C ALA A 147 7.00 -0.72 29.23
N ALA A 148 5.85 -1.38 29.14
CA ALA A 148 5.74 -2.83 29.23
C ALA A 148 6.35 -3.54 28.00
N ALA A 149 6.18 -2.97 26.80
CA ALA A 149 6.75 -3.51 25.57
C ALA A 149 8.27 -3.30 25.48
N PHE A 150 8.76 -2.18 26.04
CA PHE A 150 10.16 -1.76 25.98
C PHE A 150 10.65 -1.31 27.37
N PRO A 151 10.83 -2.22 28.33
CA PRO A 151 11.28 -1.88 29.69
C PRO A 151 12.66 -1.20 29.67
N ASP A 152 13.54 -1.65 28.77
CA ASP A 152 14.88 -1.11 28.58
C ASP A 152 14.95 -0.11 27.41
N ALA A 153 13.83 0.54 27.08
CA ALA A 153 13.76 1.48 25.95
C ALA A 153 14.90 2.51 26.01
N GLY A 154 15.74 2.54 24.98
CA GLY A 154 16.67 3.63 24.73
C GLY A 154 15.97 4.89 24.20
N THR A 155 16.76 5.80 23.64
CA THR A 155 16.26 7.02 22.98
C THR A 155 16.19 6.90 21.46
N ARG A 156 16.26 5.68 20.90
CA ARG A 156 16.23 5.42 19.47
C ARG A 156 15.12 4.42 19.15
N ALA A 157 14.44 4.59 18.03
CA ALA A 157 13.59 3.58 17.43
C ALA A 157 13.58 3.71 15.91
N VAL A 158 13.44 2.58 15.22
CA VAL A 158 13.26 2.54 13.76
C VAL A 158 11.84 2.12 13.44
N VAL A 159 11.21 2.76 12.46
CA VAL A 159 9.87 2.40 11.99
C VAL A 159 9.92 1.97 10.54
N LEU A 160 9.50 0.73 10.29
CA LEU A 160 9.43 0.11 8.97
C LEU A 160 8.05 0.32 8.35
N VAL A 161 7.99 0.81 7.11
CA VAL A 161 6.75 1.07 6.38
C VAL A 161 6.73 0.21 5.11
N HIS A 162 5.83 -0.76 5.05
CA HIS A 162 5.75 -1.69 3.92
C HIS A 162 5.11 -1.07 2.67
N GLY A 163 5.22 -1.77 1.54
CA GLY A 163 4.66 -1.38 0.25
C GLY A 163 3.19 -1.78 0.02
N LEU A 164 2.74 -1.57 -1.22
CA LEU A 164 1.40 -1.93 -1.71
C LEU A 164 1.16 -3.44 -1.60
N CYS A 165 -0.06 -3.82 -1.19
CA CYS A 165 -0.47 -5.23 -1.01
C CYS A 165 0.41 -6.02 -0.03
N MET A 166 1.14 -5.32 0.85
CA MET A 166 1.98 -5.93 1.86
C MET A 166 1.42 -5.75 3.27
N ASN A 167 1.98 -6.49 4.21
CA ASN A 167 1.88 -6.29 5.65
C ASN A 167 3.27 -6.29 6.29
N ASP A 168 3.29 -6.01 7.60
CA ASP A 168 4.49 -5.96 8.44
C ASP A 168 5.27 -7.27 8.51
N LEU A 169 4.62 -8.43 8.44
CA LEU A 169 5.29 -9.74 8.54
C LEU A 169 6.16 -10.04 7.31
N GLN A 170 5.88 -9.38 6.18
CA GLN A 170 6.60 -9.59 4.91
C GLN A 170 7.95 -8.87 4.84
N TRP A 171 8.36 -8.16 5.91
CA TRP A 171 9.75 -7.79 6.11
C TRP A 171 10.65 -9.01 6.33
N GLN A 172 10.09 -10.15 6.76
CA GLN A 172 10.75 -11.45 6.69
C GLN A 172 10.62 -12.00 5.26
N ARG A 173 11.75 -12.16 4.56
CA ARG A 173 11.78 -12.72 3.21
C ARG A 173 13.02 -13.57 2.98
N GLN A 174 12.83 -14.78 2.44
CA GLN A 174 13.93 -15.72 2.14
C GLN A 174 14.87 -15.99 3.32
N GLY A 175 14.35 -15.99 4.55
CA GLY A 175 15.16 -16.15 5.77
C GLY A 175 15.83 -14.87 6.29
N TYR A 176 15.70 -13.75 5.58
CA TYR A 176 16.23 -12.44 5.99
C TYR A 176 15.14 -11.53 6.56
N HIS A 177 15.50 -10.72 7.55
CA HIS A 177 14.65 -9.68 8.09
C HIS A 177 15.48 -8.45 8.44
N HIS A 178 15.46 -7.43 7.58
CA HIS A 178 16.22 -6.18 7.79
C HIS A 178 15.97 -5.56 9.15
N GLY A 179 14.73 -5.57 9.64
CA GLY A 179 14.41 -5.06 10.98
C GLY A 179 15.09 -5.80 12.13
N GLN A 180 15.34 -7.11 12.05
CA GLN A 180 16.04 -7.83 13.11
C GLN A 180 17.53 -7.50 13.10
N LEU A 181 18.13 -7.44 11.90
CA LEU A 181 19.52 -7.02 11.73
C LEU A 181 19.74 -5.58 12.22
N LEU A 182 18.82 -4.67 11.90
CA LEU A 182 18.84 -3.29 12.39
C LEU A 182 18.66 -3.20 13.91
N ALA A 183 17.74 -3.98 14.49
CA ALA A 183 17.53 -4.01 15.93
C ALA A 183 18.82 -4.41 16.67
N GLN A 184 19.52 -5.44 16.16
CA GLN A 184 20.78 -5.91 16.72
C GLN A 184 21.92 -4.91 16.51
N ALA A 185 22.07 -4.36 15.29
CA ALA A 185 23.17 -3.47 14.97
C ALA A 185 23.08 -2.10 15.66
N LEU A 186 21.86 -1.60 15.89
CA LEU A 186 21.62 -0.27 16.47
C LEU A 186 21.22 -0.30 17.95
N ASP A 187 21.08 -1.50 18.53
CA ASP A 187 20.59 -1.74 19.89
C ASP A 187 19.32 -0.91 20.20
N CYS A 188 18.33 -1.03 19.31
CA CYS A 188 17.10 -0.25 19.43
C CYS A 188 15.86 -1.00 18.91
N PRO A 189 14.67 -0.69 19.43
CA PRO A 189 13.43 -1.29 18.95
C PRO A 189 13.15 -0.92 17.50
N VAL A 190 12.81 -1.94 16.71
CA VAL A 190 12.33 -1.79 15.33
C VAL A 190 10.84 -2.13 15.29
N LEU A 191 10.04 -1.13 14.98
CA LEU A 191 8.60 -1.19 14.85
C LEU A 191 8.22 -1.33 13.38
N ALA A 192 7.07 -1.91 13.09
CA ALA A 192 6.51 -1.96 11.74
C ALA A 192 5.12 -1.32 11.69
N VAL A 193 4.83 -0.61 10.62
CA VAL A 193 3.49 -0.09 10.35
C VAL A 193 2.69 -1.18 9.65
N HIS A 194 1.48 -1.44 10.12
CA HIS A 194 0.48 -2.26 9.44
C HIS A 194 -0.67 -1.36 9.00
N TYR A 195 -0.93 -1.28 7.70
CA TYR A 195 -1.89 -0.31 7.16
C TYR A 195 -2.59 -0.76 5.88
N ASN A 196 -3.70 -0.08 5.59
CA ASN A 196 -4.45 -0.23 4.35
C ASN A 196 -3.75 0.51 3.20
N SER A 197 -2.95 -0.22 2.44
CA SER A 197 -2.23 0.31 1.27
C SER A 197 -3.11 0.68 0.07
N GLY A 198 -4.42 0.39 0.13
CA GLY A 198 -5.37 0.84 -0.89
C GLY A 198 -5.91 2.26 -0.66
N LEU A 199 -5.69 2.86 0.51
CA LEU A 199 -6.00 4.28 0.72
C LEU A 199 -5.00 5.18 0.00
N HIS A 200 -5.40 6.43 -0.25
CA HIS A 200 -4.48 7.46 -0.72
C HIS A 200 -3.22 7.53 0.14
N VAL A 201 -2.07 7.75 -0.49
CA VAL A 201 -0.78 7.90 0.17
C VAL A 201 -0.80 9.08 1.14
N SER A 202 -1.51 10.15 0.80
CA SER A 202 -1.70 11.33 1.64
C SER A 202 -2.48 11.00 2.93
N HIS A 203 -3.60 10.26 2.82
CA HIS A 203 -4.37 9.79 3.97
C HIS A 203 -3.56 8.85 4.86
N ASN A 204 -2.83 7.90 4.27
CA ASN A 204 -1.93 7.01 5.02
C ASN A 204 -0.81 7.82 5.71
N GLY A 205 -0.25 8.83 5.05
CA GLY A 205 0.75 9.70 5.66
C GLY A 205 0.23 10.47 6.86
N ALA A 206 -0.98 11.05 6.78
CA ALA A 206 -1.63 11.72 7.91
C ALA A 206 -1.82 10.76 9.10
N HIS A 207 -2.37 9.56 8.86
CA HIS A 207 -2.53 8.56 9.91
C HIS A 207 -1.19 8.12 10.54
N LEU A 208 -0.14 7.96 9.72
CA LEU A 208 1.18 7.62 10.21
C LEU A 208 1.77 8.75 11.05
N ALA A 209 1.65 9.99 10.61
CA ALA A 209 2.11 11.17 11.34
C ALA A 209 1.47 11.23 12.75
N ASP A 210 0.16 10.99 12.84
CA ASP A 210 -0.54 10.93 14.14
C ASP A 210 -0.09 9.78 15.04
N LEU A 211 0.27 8.61 14.47
CA LEU A 211 0.83 7.51 15.24
C LEU A 211 2.24 7.83 15.74
N LEU A 212 3.07 8.47 14.92
CA LEU A 212 4.43 8.88 15.28
C LEU A 212 4.41 9.98 16.34
N GLU A 213 3.45 10.92 16.28
CA GLU A 213 3.25 11.93 17.31
C GLU A 213 2.90 11.31 18.67
N ARG A 214 1.97 10.33 18.68
CA ARG A 214 1.62 9.58 19.89
C ARG A 214 2.81 8.77 20.41
N LEU A 215 3.51 8.07 19.53
CA LEU A 215 4.71 7.29 19.87
C LEU A 215 5.78 8.18 20.52
N ALA A 216 6.07 9.35 19.93
CA ALA A 216 7.06 10.28 20.44
C ALA A 216 6.67 10.88 21.80
N ARG A 217 5.39 11.22 21.98
CA ARG A 217 4.87 11.78 23.23
C ARG A 217 4.95 10.80 24.40
N ASP A 218 4.55 9.56 24.14
CA ASP A 218 4.35 8.54 25.18
C ASP A 218 5.53 7.56 25.30
N TRP A 219 6.62 7.79 24.56
CA TRP A 219 7.84 6.98 24.64
C TRP A 219 8.34 6.89 26.09
N PRO A 220 8.80 5.70 26.56
CA PRO A 220 9.15 5.51 27.97
C PRO A 220 10.27 6.42 28.47
N ARG A 221 11.18 6.84 27.58
CA ARG A 221 12.27 7.79 27.89
C ARG A 221 12.12 9.11 27.12
N PRO A 222 12.52 10.26 27.70
CA PRO A 222 12.52 11.52 26.97
C PRO A 222 13.56 11.50 25.85
N GLY A 223 13.32 12.32 24.81
CA GLY A 223 14.28 12.50 23.72
C GLY A 223 14.34 11.37 22.70
N LEU A 224 13.21 10.70 22.44
CA LEU A 224 13.11 9.71 21.34
C LEU A 224 13.63 10.31 20.03
N ARG A 225 14.46 9.54 19.33
CA ARG A 225 14.96 9.78 17.98
C ARG A 225 14.43 8.69 17.06
N LEU A 226 13.83 9.09 15.95
CA LEU A 226 13.15 8.19 15.02
C LEU A 226 13.91 8.10 13.69
N SER A 227 14.01 6.89 13.14
CA SER A 227 14.41 6.68 11.75
C SER A 227 13.30 5.94 11.01
N LEU A 228 12.96 6.37 9.80
CA LEU A 228 11.94 5.73 8.97
C LEU A 228 12.60 4.94 7.83
N VAL A 229 12.14 3.71 7.61
CA VAL A 229 12.56 2.90 6.46
C VAL A 229 11.30 2.48 5.70
N GLY A 230 11.11 3.06 4.51
CA GLY A 230 9.98 2.76 3.65
C GLY A 230 10.39 1.89 2.47
N HIS A 231 9.67 0.79 2.24
CA HIS A 231 9.80 0.00 1.00
C HIS A 231 8.69 0.34 0.03
N SER A 232 9.04 0.54 -1.25
CA SER A 232 8.07 0.82 -2.31
C SER A 232 7.18 2.01 -1.96
N MET A 233 5.84 1.83 -2.02
CA MET A 233 4.83 2.77 -1.54
C MET A 233 5.11 3.31 -0.12
N GLY A 234 5.66 2.50 0.78
CA GLY A 234 5.94 2.90 2.15
C GLY A 234 6.89 4.09 2.27
N GLY A 235 7.80 4.28 1.29
CA GLY A 235 8.64 5.48 1.23
C GLY A 235 7.86 6.74 0.84
N LEU A 236 6.81 6.62 0.02
CA LEU A 236 5.90 7.73 -0.28
C LEU A 236 5.03 8.06 0.95
N VAL A 237 4.52 7.04 1.64
CA VAL A 237 3.74 7.21 2.89
C VAL A 237 4.58 7.90 3.96
N ALA A 238 5.86 7.50 4.12
CA ALA A 238 6.78 8.17 5.04
C ALA A 238 7.03 9.64 4.66
N ARG A 239 7.26 9.94 3.38
CA ARG A 239 7.41 11.33 2.90
C ARG A 239 6.14 12.16 3.12
N SER A 240 4.97 11.56 2.86
CA SER A 240 3.67 12.17 3.11
C SER A 240 3.47 12.48 4.60
N ALA A 241 3.80 11.54 5.49
CA ALA A 241 3.72 11.75 6.93
C ALA A 241 4.62 12.90 7.41
N ILE A 242 5.83 13.00 6.85
CA ILE A 242 6.77 14.09 7.15
C ILE A 242 6.21 15.44 6.69
N ALA A 243 5.72 15.53 5.45
CA ALA A 243 5.13 16.76 4.92
C ALA A 243 3.88 17.18 5.71
N HIS A 244 3.07 16.20 6.15
CA HIS A 244 1.94 16.44 7.04
C HIS A 244 2.40 16.98 8.40
N ALA A 245 3.39 16.34 9.02
CA ALA A 245 3.93 16.77 10.32
C ALA A 245 4.54 18.18 10.27
N GLU A 246 5.20 18.56 9.18
CA GLU A 246 5.72 19.92 8.95
C GLU A 246 4.58 20.94 8.82
N ARG A 247 3.55 20.61 8.03
CA ARG A 247 2.36 21.47 7.85
C ARG A 247 1.58 21.69 9.15
N HIS A 248 1.53 20.67 10.00
CA HIS A 248 0.76 20.68 11.25
C HIS A 248 1.62 20.93 12.50
N HIS A 249 2.91 21.26 12.33
CA HIS A 249 3.86 21.52 13.41
C HIS A 249 3.90 20.42 14.49
N GLN A 250 3.86 19.15 14.06
CA GLN A 250 3.92 18.00 14.97
C GLN A 250 5.33 17.81 15.52
N ALA A 251 5.44 17.58 16.84
CA ALA A 251 6.71 17.57 17.56
C ALA A 251 7.62 16.39 17.19
N TRP A 252 7.06 15.26 16.72
CA TRP A 252 7.89 14.14 16.28
C TRP A 252 8.77 14.47 15.07
N ARG A 253 8.42 15.49 14.28
CA ARG A 253 9.21 15.90 13.10
C ARG A 253 10.63 16.32 13.47
N GLU A 254 10.80 17.03 14.59
CA GLU A 254 12.11 17.46 15.10
C GLU A 254 12.95 16.28 15.63
N ARG A 255 12.30 15.15 15.88
CA ARG A 255 12.92 13.92 16.40
C ARG A 255 13.37 12.96 15.29
N LEU A 256 13.00 13.24 14.05
CA LEU A 256 13.36 12.43 12.89
C LEU A 256 14.87 12.59 12.59
N GLN A 257 15.59 11.47 12.59
CA GLN A 257 17.04 11.41 12.33
C GLN A 257 17.37 11.02 10.90
N ALA A 258 16.55 10.17 10.27
CA ALA A 258 16.82 9.70 8.91
C ALA A 258 15.55 9.15 8.24
N LEU A 259 15.53 9.25 6.91
CA LEU A 259 14.58 8.55 6.04
C LEU A 259 15.35 7.68 5.05
N VAL A 260 15.04 6.39 5.00
CA VAL A 260 15.55 5.48 3.98
C VAL A 260 14.40 5.00 3.10
N CYS A 261 14.54 5.09 1.78
CA CYS A 261 13.56 4.64 0.81
C CYS A 261 14.14 3.49 -0.05
N LEU A 262 13.47 2.34 -0.05
CA LEU A 262 13.87 1.13 -0.76
C LEU A 262 12.97 0.93 -1.98
N GLY A 263 13.46 1.20 -3.18
CA GLY A 263 12.71 1.00 -4.43
C GLY A 263 11.45 1.86 -4.52
N THR A 264 11.42 3.01 -3.84
CA THR A 264 10.23 3.86 -3.77
C THR A 264 9.97 4.57 -5.10
N PRO A 265 8.76 4.49 -5.67
CA PRO A 265 8.44 5.15 -6.94
C PRO A 265 8.20 6.65 -6.76
N HIS A 266 9.26 7.42 -6.46
CA HIS A 266 9.14 8.87 -6.21
C HIS A 266 8.60 9.66 -7.40
N GLN A 267 8.81 9.16 -8.61
CA GLN A 267 8.36 9.76 -9.87
C GLN A 267 7.35 8.87 -10.60
N GLY A 268 6.73 7.95 -9.87
CA GLY A 268 5.78 6.98 -10.39
C GLY A 268 6.37 5.59 -10.67
N ALA A 269 5.49 4.61 -10.80
CA ALA A 269 5.82 3.22 -11.14
C ALA A 269 5.40 2.88 -12.59
N LEU A 270 6.09 1.93 -13.22
CA LEU A 270 5.77 1.47 -14.59
C LEU A 270 4.52 0.60 -14.68
N LEU A 271 3.86 0.29 -13.56
CA LEU A 271 2.73 -0.63 -13.46
C LEU A 271 1.51 -0.24 -14.33
N GLU A 272 1.45 1.03 -14.77
CA GLU A 272 0.25 1.65 -15.30
C GLU A 272 0.24 1.80 -16.84
N ARG A 273 1.38 1.64 -17.52
CA ARG A 273 1.43 1.82 -18.99
C ARG A 273 0.60 0.80 -19.77
N ALA A 274 0.35 -0.39 -19.21
CA ALA A 274 -0.54 -1.38 -19.81
C ALA A 274 -2.02 -1.06 -19.58
N GLY A 275 -2.37 -0.41 -18.46
CA GLY A 275 -3.75 -0.18 -18.06
C GLY A 275 -4.41 1.02 -18.75
N GLN A 276 -3.68 2.12 -18.97
CA GLN A 276 -4.20 3.31 -19.68
C GLN A 276 -4.66 3.01 -21.12
N LEU A 277 -3.97 2.11 -21.82
CA LEU A 277 -4.36 1.67 -23.16
C LEU A 277 -5.67 0.88 -23.13
N VAL A 278 -5.87 0.05 -22.11
CA VAL A 278 -7.08 -0.74 -21.91
C VAL A 278 -8.24 0.16 -21.50
N ASP A 279 -8.03 1.09 -20.55
CA ASP A 279 -9.05 2.03 -20.09
C ASP A 279 -9.48 3.01 -21.19
N ALA A 280 -8.53 3.51 -22.01
CA ALA A 280 -8.83 4.36 -23.16
C ALA A 280 -9.58 3.61 -24.27
N ALA A 281 -9.19 2.35 -24.54
CA ALA A 281 -9.87 1.52 -25.55
C ALA A 281 -11.29 1.14 -25.12
N LEU A 282 -11.51 0.81 -23.85
CA LEU A 282 -12.82 0.46 -23.31
C LEU A 282 -13.71 1.70 -23.11
N GLY A 283 -13.13 2.86 -22.77
CA GLY A 283 -13.84 4.14 -22.63
C GLY A 283 -14.25 4.77 -23.95
N ALA A 284 -13.66 4.37 -25.08
CA ALA A 284 -13.99 4.88 -26.40
C ALA A 284 -15.38 4.44 -26.93
N SER A 285 -15.99 3.43 -26.30
CA SER A 285 -17.33 2.94 -26.66
C SER A 285 -18.32 3.07 -25.48
N PRO A 286 -19.48 3.72 -25.67
CA PRO A 286 -20.55 3.78 -24.66
C PRO A 286 -21.02 2.42 -24.13
N TYR A 287 -20.83 1.35 -24.90
CA TYR A 287 -21.21 -0.02 -24.53
C TYR A 287 -20.13 -0.74 -23.71
N LEU A 288 -18.87 -0.31 -23.82
CA LEU A 288 -17.72 -0.88 -23.08
C LEU A 288 -17.32 -0.02 -21.87
N ALA A 289 -17.71 1.24 -21.85
CA ALA A 289 -17.45 2.17 -20.74
C ALA A 289 -17.94 1.66 -19.35
N PRO A 290 -19.09 0.97 -19.24
CA PRO A 290 -19.50 0.36 -17.96
C PRO A 290 -18.55 -0.74 -17.47
N PHE A 291 -17.91 -1.49 -18.38
CA PHE A 291 -16.96 -2.56 -18.05
C PHE A 291 -15.57 -2.03 -17.70
N ALA A 292 -15.16 -0.89 -18.25
CA ALA A 292 -13.95 -0.17 -17.83
C ALA A 292 -13.98 0.15 -16.33
N ARG A 293 -15.16 0.44 -15.76
CA ARG A 293 -15.33 0.68 -14.31
C ARG A 293 -15.11 -0.55 -13.44
N LEU A 294 -15.27 -1.76 -13.97
CA LEU A 294 -15.11 -3.02 -13.23
C LEU A 294 -13.69 -3.58 -13.34
N LEU A 295 -13.06 -3.42 -14.51
CA LEU A 295 -11.66 -3.80 -14.76
C LEU A 295 -10.66 -2.72 -14.29
N GLY A 296 -11.10 -1.46 -14.19
CA GLY A 296 -10.33 -0.32 -13.74
C GLY A 296 -10.48 -0.02 -12.24
N VAL A 297 -11.04 -0.93 -11.43
CA VAL A 297 -11.08 -0.77 -9.96
C VAL A 297 -9.67 -0.89 -9.41
N ARG A 298 -8.99 0.25 -9.39
CA ARG A 298 -7.71 0.46 -8.76
C ARG A 298 -7.99 1.24 -7.51
N SER A 299 -7.53 0.72 -6.38
CA SER A 299 -7.58 1.48 -5.14
C SER A 299 -6.91 2.84 -5.32
N ALA A 300 -7.35 3.82 -4.54
CA ALA A 300 -6.71 5.13 -4.42
C ALA A 300 -5.17 5.03 -4.31
N GLY A 301 -4.66 4.08 -3.53
CA GLY A 301 -3.22 3.84 -3.38
C GLY A 301 -2.51 3.44 -4.70
N ILE A 302 -3.12 2.58 -5.52
CA ILE A 302 -2.57 2.22 -6.84
C ILE A 302 -2.53 3.44 -7.76
N ASN A 303 -3.56 4.29 -7.72
CA ASN A 303 -3.62 5.50 -8.54
C ASN A 303 -2.53 6.51 -8.12
N ASP A 304 -2.26 6.66 -6.83
CA ASP A 304 -1.20 7.53 -6.33
C ASP A 304 0.22 7.09 -6.75
N LEU A 305 0.45 5.78 -6.89
CA LEU A 305 1.73 5.25 -7.39
C LEU A 305 2.02 5.61 -8.84
N ARG A 306 1.02 6.01 -9.63
CA ARG A 306 1.19 6.36 -11.04
C ARG A 306 2.19 7.50 -11.22
N TRP A 307 2.10 8.50 -10.36
CA TRP A 307 2.98 9.68 -10.38
C TRP A 307 3.79 9.82 -9.09
N GLY A 308 3.56 8.98 -8.07
CA GLY A 308 4.20 9.15 -6.77
C GLY A 308 3.61 10.32 -6.00
N HIS A 309 2.28 10.40 -5.95
CA HIS A 309 1.54 11.38 -5.15
C HIS A 309 1.88 11.22 -3.67
N VAL A 310 2.04 12.34 -2.98
CA VAL A 310 2.33 12.37 -1.54
C VAL A 310 1.42 13.32 -0.78
N ARG A 311 0.67 14.19 -1.48
CA ARG A 311 -0.22 15.20 -0.88
C ARG A 311 -1.64 15.04 -1.39
N ASP A 312 -2.61 15.52 -0.61
CA ASP A 312 -4.02 15.55 -1.04
C ASP A 312 -4.20 16.39 -2.31
N GLU A 313 -3.43 17.46 -2.44
CA GLU A 313 -3.47 18.36 -3.59
C GLU A 313 -3.01 17.69 -4.90
N ASP A 314 -2.32 16.54 -4.84
CA ASP A 314 -1.84 15.80 -6.01
C ASP A 314 -2.95 14.94 -6.66
N TRP A 315 -4.12 14.79 -6.04
CA TRP A 315 -5.21 13.98 -6.59
C TRP A 315 -6.59 14.63 -6.42
N CYS A 316 -6.77 15.47 -5.40
CA CYS A 316 -8.03 16.19 -5.17
C CYS A 316 -8.41 17.03 -6.40
N GLY A 317 -9.66 16.90 -6.85
CA GLY A 317 -10.18 17.65 -8.01
C GLY A 317 -9.95 16.97 -9.37
N HIS A 318 -9.28 15.81 -9.39
CA HIS A 318 -9.10 14.99 -10.59
C HIS A 318 -10.00 13.74 -10.50
N GLY A 319 -10.81 13.49 -11.54
CA GLY A 319 -11.70 12.32 -11.58
C GLY A 319 -10.95 10.98 -11.56
N ALA A 320 -11.67 9.86 -11.51
CA ALA A 320 -11.09 8.51 -11.30
C ALA A 320 -10.00 8.08 -12.30
N GLY A 321 -9.92 8.68 -13.50
CA GLY A 321 -8.86 8.43 -14.49
C GLY A 321 -7.56 9.21 -14.23
N GLY A 322 -7.56 10.09 -13.24
CA GLY A 322 -6.45 10.98 -12.93
C GLY A 322 -6.16 12.02 -14.02
N PRO A 323 -5.19 12.90 -13.79
CA PRO A 323 -4.70 13.86 -14.77
C PRO A 323 -4.02 13.16 -15.97
N ALA A 324 -4.03 13.81 -17.15
CA ALA A 324 -3.25 13.35 -18.31
C ALA A 324 -1.74 13.66 -18.21
N ARG A 325 -1.34 14.54 -17.27
CA ARG A 325 0.03 15.01 -17.06
C ARG A 325 0.37 14.99 -15.57
N ASP A 326 1.66 14.94 -15.27
CA ASP A 326 2.13 15.19 -13.91
C ASP A 326 1.79 16.63 -13.51
N HIS A 327 1.03 16.78 -12.43
CA HIS A 327 0.56 18.07 -11.88
C HIS A 327 0.87 18.18 -10.39
N ARG A 328 1.70 17.27 -9.88
CA ARG A 328 2.04 17.21 -8.46
C ARG A 328 2.60 18.54 -8.00
N VAL A 329 2.23 18.94 -6.79
CA VAL A 329 2.87 20.07 -6.15
C VAL A 329 4.25 19.61 -5.67
N PRO A 330 5.35 20.29 -6.04
CA PRO A 330 6.68 20.00 -5.54
C PRO A 330 6.68 19.77 -4.03
N THR A 331 7.10 18.58 -3.63
CA THR A 331 7.22 18.18 -2.23
C THR A 331 8.68 17.84 -1.97
N PRO A 332 9.49 18.82 -1.51
CA PRO A 332 10.91 18.63 -1.30
C PRO A 332 11.17 17.57 -0.23
N LEU A 333 12.44 17.17 -0.12
CA LEU A 333 12.87 16.34 0.99
C LEU A 333 12.87 17.14 2.29
N PRO A 334 12.68 16.48 3.46
CA PRO A 334 12.73 17.15 4.75
C PRO A 334 14.04 17.89 4.98
N ASP A 335 13.96 19.15 5.36
CA ASP A 335 15.12 19.92 5.78
C ASP A 335 15.74 19.34 7.07
N GLY A 336 17.07 19.35 7.14
CA GLY A 336 17.83 18.88 8.31
C GLY A 336 17.83 17.37 8.53
N VAL A 337 17.18 16.58 7.67
CA VAL A 337 17.11 15.11 7.79
C VAL A 337 17.84 14.44 6.63
N PRO A 338 18.86 13.60 6.88
CA PRO A 338 19.47 12.80 5.83
C PRO A 338 18.45 11.82 5.23
N VAL A 339 18.34 11.86 3.90
CA VAL A 339 17.54 10.93 3.10
C VAL A 339 18.47 10.02 2.30
N TYR A 340 18.17 8.73 2.32
CA TYR A 340 18.92 7.69 1.63
C TYR A 340 18.01 6.93 0.66
N LEU A 341 18.50 6.70 -0.55
CA LEU A 341 17.71 6.06 -1.61
C LEU A 341 18.40 4.78 -2.08
N VAL A 342 17.67 3.68 -2.06
CA VAL A 342 18.11 2.40 -2.62
C VAL A 342 17.30 2.11 -3.87
N ALA A 343 17.96 1.94 -5.00
CA ALA A 343 17.35 1.45 -6.23
C ALA A 343 17.84 0.02 -6.52
N ALA A 344 17.01 -0.75 -7.23
CA ALA A 344 17.42 -2.04 -7.78
C ALA A 344 17.30 -2.04 -9.31
N THR A 345 18.10 -2.89 -9.94
CA THR A 345 18.01 -3.14 -11.38
C THR A 345 18.25 -4.61 -11.67
N THR A 346 17.49 -5.17 -12.61
CA THR A 346 17.61 -6.59 -12.98
C THR A 346 18.85 -6.91 -13.82
N VAL A 347 19.56 -5.89 -14.31
CA VAL A 347 20.79 -6.06 -15.10
C VAL A 347 22.03 -6.06 -14.21
N ALA A 348 23.08 -6.76 -14.67
CA ALA A 348 24.37 -6.80 -13.99
C ALA A 348 25.16 -5.49 -14.18
N GLU A 349 25.18 -4.98 -15.42
CA GLU A 349 25.93 -3.78 -15.76
C GLU A 349 25.01 -2.74 -16.43
N PRO A 350 24.47 -1.80 -15.65
CA PRO A 350 23.69 -0.72 -16.20
C PRO A 350 24.59 0.29 -16.94
N ARG A 351 24.48 0.36 -18.27
CA ARG A 351 25.26 1.29 -19.12
C ARG A 351 24.35 2.26 -19.89
N GLY A 352 24.79 3.52 -19.96
CA GLY A 352 24.16 4.58 -20.77
C GLY A 352 22.75 5.01 -20.30
N LEU A 353 22.05 5.77 -21.16
CA LEU A 353 20.72 6.33 -20.86
C LEU A 353 19.63 5.28 -20.57
N ARG A 354 19.83 4.02 -21.00
CA ARG A 354 18.90 2.92 -20.73
C ARG A 354 18.85 2.54 -19.25
N HIS A 355 19.91 2.80 -18.49
CA HIS A 355 19.96 2.52 -17.05
C HIS A 355 18.85 3.24 -16.27
N ALA A 356 18.58 4.51 -16.61
CA ALA A 356 17.55 5.31 -15.95
C ALA A 356 16.16 4.66 -16.05
N VAL A 357 15.91 3.90 -17.13
CA VAL A 357 14.62 3.22 -17.41
C VAL A 357 14.63 1.75 -16.95
N LEU A 358 15.81 1.13 -16.85
CA LEU A 358 15.97 -0.27 -16.42
C LEU A 358 15.89 -0.37 -14.90
N GLY A 359 14.68 -0.66 -14.43
CA GLY A 359 14.34 -0.78 -13.02
C GLY A 359 14.41 -2.20 -12.45
N ASP A 360 13.73 -2.34 -11.32
CA ASP A 360 13.62 -3.56 -10.52
C ASP A 360 12.42 -4.44 -10.93
N GLY A 361 11.84 -4.17 -12.10
CA GLY A 361 10.62 -4.81 -12.62
C GLY A 361 9.34 -4.01 -12.37
N LEU A 362 9.32 -3.12 -11.36
CA LEU A 362 8.15 -2.27 -11.05
C LEU A 362 8.49 -0.78 -11.12
N VAL A 363 9.67 -0.41 -10.64
CA VAL A 363 10.13 0.97 -10.48
C VAL A 363 11.45 1.15 -11.23
N THR A 364 11.50 2.13 -12.11
CA THR A 364 12.73 2.53 -12.84
C THR A 364 13.77 3.07 -11.86
N VAL A 365 15.06 2.90 -12.15
CA VAL A 365 16.13 3.48 -11.31
C VAL A 365 15.99 5.00 -11.17
N ALA A 366 15.64 5.72 -12.24
CA ALA A 366 15.42 7.17 -12.18
C ALA A 366 14.32 7.55 -11.16
N SER A 367 13.17 6.88 -11.22
CA SER A 367 12.09 7.09 -10.26
C SER A 367 12.51 6.73 -8.82
N ALA A 368 13.23 5.62 -8.62
CA ALA A 368 13.75 5.23 -7.30
C ALA A 368 14.80 6.19 -6.74
N TRP A 369 15.56 6.87 -7.60
CA TRP A 369 16.51 7.92 -7.23
C TRP A 369 15.88 9.32 -7.15
N GLY A 370 14.58 9.43 -7.40
CA GLY A 370 13.87 10.71 -7.40
C GLY A 370 14.28 11.64 -8.54
N GLU A 371 14.84 11.13 -9.63
CA GLU A 371 15.28 11.92 -10.78
C GLU A 371 14.11 12.36 -11.64
N HIS A 372 14.04 13.67 -11.92
CA HIS A 372 12.96 14.23 -12.71
C HIS A 372 13.50 15.30 -13.68
N ARG A 373 12.82 15.49 -14.81
CA ARG A 373 13.20 16.51 -15.82
C ARG A 373 12.96 17.93 -15.32
N ASP A 374 11.86 18.13 -14.61
CA ASP A 374 11.60 19.34 -13.85
C ASP A 374 12.43 19.32 -12.55
N PRO A 375 13.37 20.26 -12.36
CA PRO A 375 14.19 20.36 -11.16
C PRO A 375 13.39 20.54 -9.88
N ALA A 376 12.19 21.14 -9.94
CA ALA A 376 11.34 21.34 -8.76
C ALA A 376 10.81 20.01 -8.19
N LEU A 377 10.65 18.99 -9.05
CA LEU A 377 10.19 17.66 -8.66
C LEU A 377 11.34 16.69 -8.37
N ALA A 378 12.58 17.06 -8.71
CA ALA A 378 13.74 16.21 -8.52
C ALA A 378 14.18 16.17 -7.04
N LEU A 379 14.46 14.97 -6.54
CA LEU A 379 14.96 14.77 -5.18
C LEU A 379 16.50 14.86 -5.21
N ALA A 380 17.03 15.97 -4.72
CA ALA A 380 18.47 16.28 -4.73
C ALA A 380 19.27 15.50 -3.67
N VAL A 381 19.22 14.16 -3.71
CA VAL A 381 20.00 13.29 -2.81
C VAL A 381 21.42 13.10 -3.37
N PRO A 382 22.48 13.35 -2.58
CA PRO A 382 23.86 13.17 -3.03
C PRO A 382 24.18 11.69 -3.30
N ALA A 383 25.12 11.43 -4.22
CA ALA A 383 25.49 10.07 -4.61
C ALA A 383 25.98 9.20 -3.44
N SER A 384 26.61 9.79 -2.41
CA SER A 384 27.04 9.10 -1.18
C SER A 384 25.88 8.51 -0.35
N ARG A 385 24.65 8.96 -0.60
CA ARG A 385 23.41 8.49 0.05
C ARG A 385 22.52 7.69 -0.89
N LYS A 386 23.05 7.29 -2.05
CA LYS A 386 22.38 6.43 -3.01
C LYS A 386 23.07 5.08 -3.05
N ARG A 387 22.30 4.00 -3.09
CA ARG A 387 22.80 2.64 -3.36
C ARG A 387 22.03 2.05 -4.53
N LEU A 388 22.76 1.41 -5.45
CA LEU A 388 22.18 0.58 -6.50
C LEU A 388 22.46 -0.88 -6.19
N VAL A 389 21.43 -1.72 -6.27
CA VAL A 389 21.56 -3.17 -6.19
C VAL A 389 21.34 -3.73 -7.59
N THR A 390 22.36 -4.36 -8.16
CA THR A 390 22.31 -4.97 -9.49
C THR A 390 21.84 -6.42 -9.43
N GLN A 391 21.34 -6.94 -10.54
CA GLN A 391 20.77 -8.30 -10.63
C GLN A 391 19.70 -8.58 -9.57
N ALA A 392 18.90 -7.56 -9.25
CA ALA A 392 17.89 -7.61 -8.20
C ALA A 392 16.56 -7.06 -8.70
N GLY A 393 15.48 -7.75 -8.36
CA GLY A 393 14.12 -7.26 -8.53
C GLY A 393 13.62 -6.47 -7.32
N HIS A 394 12.42 -5.92 -7.44
CA HIS A 394 11.81 -5.03 -6.44
C HIS A 394 11.74 -5.64 -5.03
N TRP A 395 11.48 -6.95 -4.99
CA TRP A 395 11.34 -7.71 -3.76
C TRP A 395 12.66 -8.17 -3.16
N ASP A 396 13.72 -8.25 -3.96
CA ASP A 396 15.04 -8.67 -3.49
C ASP A 396 15.65 -7.59 -2.58
N LEU A 397 15.23 -6.33 -2.73
CA LEU A 397 15.59 -5.26 -1.79
C LEU A 397 15.30 -5.60 -0.32
N LEU A 398 14.35 -6.50 -0.04
CA LEU A 398 14.00 -6.95 1.31
C LEU A 398 14.84 -8.13 1.84
N SER A 399 15.62 -8.80 0.98
CA SER A 399 16.43 -9.98 1.35
C SER A 399 17.92 -9.89 1.00
N ARG A 400 18.36 -8.86 0.27
CA ARG A 400 19.78 -8.69 -0.10
C ARG A 400 20.62 -8.16 1.06
N ALA A 401 21.73 -8.84 1.36
CA ALA A 401 22.68 -8.46 2.41
C ALA A 401 23.26 -7.05 2.22
N GLU A 402 23.59 -6.67 0.97
CA GLU A 402 24.12 -5.34 0.63
C GLU A 402 23.17 -4.18 1.03
N VAL A 403 21.86 -4.45 1.06
CA VAL A 403 20.85 -3.48 1.54
C VAL A 403 20.89 -3.40 3.06
N ALA A 404 21.00 -4.54 3.75
CA ALA A 404 21.14 -4.56 5.22
C ALA A 404 22.40 -3.82 5.68
N GLU A 405 23.53 -4.04 5.00
CA GLU A 405 24.78 -3.35 5.27
C GLU A 405 24.66 -1.83 5.09
N ALA A 406 24.01 -1.39 4.01
CA ALA A 406 23.74 0.03 3.78
C ALA A 406 22.84 0.62 4.86
N LEU A 407 21.77 -0.09 5.24
CA LEU A 407 20.85 0.32 6.29
C LEU A 407 21.57 0.48 7.64
N CYS A 408 22.36 -0.51 8.06
CA CYS A 408 23.12 -0.44 9.30
C CYS A 408 24.16 0.69 9.26
N GLY A 409 24.89 0.86 8.15
CA GLY A 409 25.89 1.90 8.01
C GLY A 409 25.31 3.33 8.00
N TRP A 410 24.12 3.52 7.42
CA TRP A 410 23.48 4.84 7.35
C TRP A 410 22.73 5.24 8.62
N LEU A 411 22.31 4.28 9.44
CA LEU A 411 21.49 4.50 10.64
C LEU A 411 22.27 4.36 11.97
N ALA A 412 23.56 4.03 11.91
CA ALA A 412 24.46 3.89 13.07
C ALA A 412 24.55 5.14 13.96
#